data_AF-A0A660ZFQ8-F1
#
_entry.id   AF-A0A660ZFQ8-F1
#
_cell.length_a   1.000
_cell.length_b   1.000
_cell.length_c   1.000
_cell.angle_alpha   90.00
_cell.angle_beta   90.00
_cell.angle_gamma   90.00
#
_symmetry.space_group_name_H-M   'P 1'
#
loop_
_entity.id
_entity.type
_entity.pdbx_description
1 polymer ?
#
loop_
_entity_poly.entity_id
_entity_poly.type
_entity_poly.pdbx_seq_one_letter_code
_entity_poly.pdbx_strand_id
1 'polypeptide(L)' 'TKLIVISILFLLFAILAAQNTITTELKIFFWNLPVPLIVLIVVVFIIGLVIGIITCSVYERRKKMELKTENPANLQEKR' A
#
# COMPACT_ATOMS: atom_id res chain seq x y z
N THR A 1 -13.64 -7.70 22.74
CA THR A 1 -14.85 -7.28 21.98
C THR A 1 -14.51 -6.51 20.71
N LYS A 2 -13.72 -5.42 20.75
CA LYS A 2 -13.39 -4.60 19.56
C LYS A 2 -12.77 -5.38 18.39
N LEU A 3 -11.83 -6.29 18.69
CA LEU A 3 -11.20 -7.14 17.68
C LEU A 3 -12.17 -8.14 17.03
N ILE A 4 -13.10 -8.69 17.81
CA ILE A 4 -14.12 -9.63 17.31
C ILE A 4 -15.05 -8.90 16.35
N VAL A 5 -15.48 -7.68 16.70
CA VAL A 5 -16.32 -6.83 15.84
C VAL A 5 -15.60 -6.48 14.54
N ILE A 6 -14.32 -6.12 14.61
CA ILE A 6 -13.48 -5.85 13.43
C ILE A 6 -13.33 -7.10 12.55
N SER A 7 -13.09 -8.27 13.14
CA SER A 7 -12.98 -9.53 12.39
C SER A 7 -14.28 -9.90 11.69
N ILE A 8 -15.43 -9.71 12.36
CA ILE A 8 -16.75 -9.97 11.79
C ILE A 8 -17.03 -9.00 10.64
N LEU A 9 -16.71 -7.72 10.83
CA LEU A 9 -16.91 -6.69 9.80
C LEU A 9 -16.03 -6.96 8.57
N PHE A 10 -14.78 -7.37 8.78
CA PHE A 10 -13.85 -7.75 7.72
C PHE A 10 -14.32 -9.00 6.97
N LEU A 11 -14.80 -10.01 7.68
CA LEU A 11 -15.34 -11.23 7.08
C LEU A 11 -16.60 -10.92 6.25
N LEU A 12 -17.49 -10.08 6.76
CA LEU A 12 -18.70 -9.67 6.06
C LEU A 12 -18.38 -8.87 4.79
N PHE A 13 -17.40 -7.96 4.89
CA PHE A 13 -16.88 -7.23 3.74
C PHE A 13 -16.31 -8.17 2.68
N ALA A 14 -15.51 -9.17 3.08
CA ALA A 14 -14.95 -10.16 2.17
C ALA A 14 -16.03 -11.01 1.46
N ILE A 15 -17.09 -11.37 2.17
CA ILE A 15 -18.23 -12.12 1.60
C ILE A 15 -19.02 -11.24 0.62
N LEU A 16 -19.31 -9.98 0.98
CA LEU A 16 -19.99 -9.04 0.09
C LEU A 16 -19.16 -8.75 -1.15
N ALA A 17 -17.85 -8.61 -1.00
CA ALA A 17 -16.91 -8.54 -2.09
C ALA A 17 -17.01 -9.78 -3.00
N ALA A 18 -16.89 -10.97 -2.42
CA ALA A 18 -16.97 -12.25 -3.14
C ALA A 18 -18.33 -12.49 -3.82
N GLN A 19 -19.43 -11.92 -3.30
CA GLN A 19 -20.74 -12.03 -3.93
C GLN A 19 -20.98 -10.95 -5.00
N ASN A 20 -20.43 -9.75 -4.83
CA ASN A 20 -20.44 -8.68 -5.85
C ASN A 20 -19.33 -8.88 -6.91
N THR A 21 -18.94 -10.14 -7.10
CA THR A 21 -17.95 -10.61 -8.06
C THR A 21 -18.60 -10.72 -9.44
N ILE A 22 -19.12 -9.59 -9.92
CA ILE A 22 -19.44 -9.44 -11.34
C ILE A 22 -18.11 -9.56 -12.07
N THR A 23 -17.99 -10.59 -12.90
CA THR A 23 -16.79 -10.85 -13.70
C THR A 23 -16.62 -9.73 -14.71
N THR A 24 -15.54 -8.97 -14.59
CA THR A 24 -15.18 -7.93 -15.54
C THR A 24 -14.04 -8.44 -16.42
N GLU A 25 -14.10 -8.12 -17.72
CA GLU A 25 -13.01 -8.47 -18.63
C GLU A 25 -11.83 -7.52 -18.42
N LEU A 26 -10.77 -8.03 -17.80
CA LEU A 26 -9.53 -7.27 -17.67
C LEU A 26 -8.72 -7.42 -18.95
N LYS A 27 -8.61 -6.31 -19.68
CA LYS A 27 -7.78 -6.17 -20.88
C LYS A 27 -6.39 -5.68 -20.51
N ILE A 28 -5.42 -6.59 -20.41
CA ILE A 28 -4.00 -6.24 -20.25
C ILE A 28 -3.29 -6.47 -21.58
N PHE A 29 -3.00 -5.38 -22.29
CA PHE A 29 -2.28 -5.37 -23.58
C PHE A 29 -2.97 -6.20 -24.68
N PHE A 30 -2.84 -7.53 -24.64
CA PHE A 30 -3.49 -8.49 -25.54
C PHE A 30 -4.22 -9.63 -24.81
N TRP A 31 -4.21 -9.65 -23.48
CA TRP A 31 -4.82 -10.69 -22.66
C TRP A 31 -6.18 -10.22 -22.14
N ASN A 32 -7.20 -11.05 -22.36
CA ASN A 32 -8.52 -10.91 -21.76
C ASN A 32 -8.61 -11.94 -20.63
N LEU A 33 -8.48 -11.47 -19.38
CA LEU A 33 -8.64 -12.31 -18.21
C LEU A 33 -9.98 -11.97 -17.55
N PRO A 34 -10.94 -12.92 -17.49
CA PRO A 34 -12.17 -12.71 -16.74
C PRO A 34 -11.82 -12.76 -15.25
N VAL A 35 -11.73 -11.59 -14.62
CA VAL A 35 -11.44 -11.49 -13.19
C VAL A 35 -12.51 -10.67 -12.48
N PRO A 36 -12.83 -11.01 -11.23
CA PRO A 36 -13.72 -10.18 -10.43
C PRO A 36 -13.14 -8.79 -10.21
N LEU A 37 -13.92 -7.75 -10.47
CA LEU A 37 -13.50 -6.36 -10.27
C LEU A 37 -13.01 -6.09 -8.84
N ILE A 38 -13.62 -6.74 -7.87
CA ILE A 38 -13.25 -6.60 -6.47
C ILE A 38 -11.85 -7.14 -6.15
N VAL A 39 -11.46 -8.25 -6.78
CA VAL A 39 -10.13 -8.84 -6.62
C VAL A 39 -9.08 -7.88 -7.20
N LEU A 40 -9.37 -7.27 -8.36
CA LEU A 40 -8.51 -6.27 -8.96
C LEU A 40 -8.31 -5.06 -8.04
N ILE A 41 -9.40 -4.51 -7.48
CA ILE A 41 -9.34 -3.37 -6.56
C ILE A 41 -8.48 -3.68 -5.34
N VAL A 42 -8.68 -4.85 -4.71
CA VAL A 42 -7.91 -5.25 -3.53
C VAL A 42 -6.42 -5.40 -3.87
N VAL A 43 -6.08 -6.04 -5.00
CA VAL A 43 -4.69 -6.21 -5.44
C VAL A 43 -4.03 -4.86 -5.72
N VAL A 44 -4.68 -3.99 -6.49
CA VAL A 44 -4.16 -2.65 -6.79
C VAL A 44 -4.00 -1.81 -5.52
N PHE A 45 -4.95 -1.92 -4.59
CA PHE A 45 -4.86 -1.23 -3.31
C PHE A 45 -3.67 -1.70 -2.48
N ILE A 46 -3.45 -3.02 -2.36
CA ILE A 46 -2.30 -3.57 -1.64
C ILE A 46 -0.98 -3.09 -2.28
N ILE A 47 -0.87 -3.17 -3.61
CA ILE A 47 0.31 -2.71 -4.34
C ILE A 47 0.56 -1.21 -4.09
N GLY A 48 -0.48 -0.38 -4.20
CA GLY A 48 -0.39 1.05 -3.93
C GLY A 48 0.02 1.35 -2.49
N LEU A 49 -0.51 0.61 -1.52
CA LEU A 49 -0.18 0.76 -0.09
C LEU A 49 1.29 0.39 0.18
N VAL A 50 1.76 -0.72 -0.38
CA VAL A 50 3.17 -1.14 -0.27
C VAL A 50 4.10 -0.09 -0.89
N ILE A 51 3.79 0.41 -2.09
CA ILE A 51 4.56 1.48 -2.74
C ILE A 51 4.55 2.76 -1.90
N GLY A 52 3.40 3.13 -1.34
CA GLY A 52 3.24 4.29 -0.46
C GLY A 52 4.12 4.19 0.79
N ILE A 53 4.10 3.04 1.48
CA ILE A 53 4.95 2.79 2.66
C ILE A 53 6.43 2.89 2.30
N ILE A 54 6.85 2.25 1.20
CA ILE A 54 8.26 2.29 0.76
C ILE A 54 8.66 3.74 0.46
N THR A 55 7.82 4.49 -0.25
CA THR A 55 8.08 5.89 -0.62
C THR A 55 8.21 6.77 0.62
N CYS A 56 7.30 6.64 1.59
CA CYS A 56 7.38 7.36 2.87
C CYS A 56 8.68 7.02 3.63
N SER A 57 9.04 5.74 3.72
CA SER A 57 10.26 5.31 4.40
C SER A 57 11.53 5.88 3.74
N VAL A 58 11.57 5.91 2.41
CA VAL A 58 12.69 6.50 1.66
C VAL A 58 12.76 8.01 1.88
N TYR A 59 11.62 8.70 1.87
CA TYR A 59 11.55 10.15 2.09
C TYR A 59 12.05 10.55 3.50
N GLU A 60 11.60 9.84 4.54
CA GLU A 60 12.06 10.09 5.91
C GLU A 60 13.56 9.85 6.09
N ARG A 61 14.11 8.81 5.45
CA ARG A 61 15.55 8.53 5.48
C ARG A 61 16.37 9.67 4.85
N ARG A 62 15.92 10.23 3.72
CA ARG A 62 16.61 11.35 3.06
C ARG A 62 16.62 12.60 3.94
N LYS A 63 15.48 12.98 4.50
CA LYS A 63 15.36 14.13 5.41
C LYS A 63 16.31 14.02 6.61
N LYS A 64 16.48 12.82 7.16
CA LYS A 64 17.37 12.59 8.32
C LYS A 64 18.86 12.72 7.98
N MET A 65 19.26 12.45 6.73
CA MET A 65 20.64 12.60 6.27
C MET A 65 21.01 14.06 5.99
N GLU A 66 20.06 14.84 5.46
CA GLU A 66 20.24 16.28 5.23
C GLU A 66 20.42 17.03 6.55
N LEU A 67 19.56 16.76 7.55
CA LEU A 67 19.68 17.32 8.90
C LEU A 67 20.98 16.92 9.64
N LYS A 68 21.52 15.72 9.36
CA LYS A 68 22.81 15.30 9.94
C LYS A 68 23.99 16.04 9.30
N THR A 69 23.88 16.41 8.03
CA THR A 69 24.96 17.11 7.30
C THR A 69 25.00 18.61 7.62
N GLU A 70 23.85 19.22 7.92
CA GLU A 70 23.74 20.64 8.28
C GLU A 70 24.14 20.94 9.75
N ASN A 71 24.23 19.92 10.61
CA ASN A 71 24.61 20.13 12.02
C ASN A 71 26.06 20.66 12.12
N PRO A 72 26.29 21.85 12.73
CA PRO A 72 27.61 22.48 12.82
C PRO A 72 28.65 21.66 13.59
N ALA A 73 28.23 20.67 14.39
CA ALA A 73 29.13 19.73 15.05
C ALA A 73 29.92 18.84 14.06
N ASN A 74 29.31 18.43 12.93
CA ASN A 74 29.98 17.58 11.93
C ASN A 74 30.96 18.38 11.05
N LEU A 75 30.83 19.71 10.99
CA LEU A 75 31.77 20.60 10.30
C LEU A 75 33.05 20.85 11.12
N GLN A 76 32.98 20.67 12.44
CA GLN A 76 34.13 20.81 13.34
C GLN A 76 34.99 19.54 13.35
N GLU A 77 34.40 18.36 13.22
CA GLU A 77 35.10 17.06 13.24
C GLU A 77 35.88 16.78 11.95
N LYS A 78 35.59 17.47 10.85
CA LYS A 78 36.25 17.28 9.54
C LYS A 78 37.46 18.21 9.32
N ARG A 79 37.82 19.06 10.29
CA ARG A 79 38.92 20.04 10.20
C ARG A 79 40.17 19.62 10.96
#